data_AF-A0A023G2F4-F1
#
_entry.id   AF-A0A023G2F4-F1
#
_cell.length_a   1.000
_cell.length_b   1.000
_cell.length_c   1.000
_cell.angle_alpha   90.00
_cell.angle_beta   90.00
_cell.angle_gamma   90.00
#
_symmetry.space_group_name_H-M   'P 1'
#
loop_
_entity.id
_entity.type
_entity.pdbx_description
1 polymer ?
#
loop_
_entity_poly.entity_id
_entity_poly.type
_entity_poly.pdbx_seq_one_letter_code
_entity_poly.pdbx_strand_id
1 'polypeptide(L)'
;PLSIFLGIHNSLLLVHCGLDLDFGRQSVFFSTNPKDIVAFTSVAVSSIMLVTTVPRGFGSAMWWMLLHICCAGVILSTEKSSTVCIKTDAFNRQIIYATASFILLLPASYFLGDFHAVFHYPYLTSTGFCWSFVTSAVLGCLLLILHPRILSLEMTNVNQIGLAKVIVSAISILSFGVPVVPQDYLFWATLSLLAGMFVPKAMASDADRCVFSSVRQSLEHV
;
A
#
# COMPACT_ATOMS: atom_id res chain seq x y z
N PRO A 1 -15.15 3.40 7.80
CA PRO A 1 -14.07 4.31 7.31
C PRO A 1 -12.86 3.55 6.76
N LEU A 2 -12.33 2.57 7.52
CA LEU A 2 -11.16 1.78 7.11
C LEU A 2 -11.41 0.95 5.83
N SER A 3 -12.56 0.28 5.73
CA SER A 3 -12.95 -0.49 4.54
C SER A 3 -12.93 0.35 3.26
N ILE A 4 -13.52 1.54 3.32
CA ILE A 4 -13.55 2.53 2.23
C ILE A 4 -12.13 2.96 1.87
N PHE A 5 -11.32 3.31 2.87
CA PHE A 5 -9.92 3.69 2.67
C PHE A 5 -9.15 2.57 1.95
N LEU A 6 -9.27 1.33 2.41
CA LEU A 6 -8.59 0.19 1.80
C LEU A 6 -9.07 -0.09 0.37
N GLY A 7 -10.35 0.13 0.09
CA GLY A 7 -10.92 0.05 -1.26
C GLY A 7 -10.34 1.12 -2.19
N ILE A 8 -10.25 2.37 -1.75
CA ILE A 8 -9.61 3.44 -2.55
C ILE A 8 -8.12 3.18 -2.71
N HIS A 9 -7.44 2.66 -1.68
CA HIS A 9 -6.02 2.32 -1.71
C HIS A 9 -5.68 1.25 -2.76
N ASN A 10 -6.65 0.48 -3.27
CA ASN A 10 -6.42 -0.43 -4.41
C ASN A 10 -6.17 0.32 -5.73
N SER A 11 -6.48 1.61 -5.83
CA SER A 11 -6.09 2.44 -6.98
C SER A 11 -4.57 2.51 -7.19
N LEU A 12 -3.75 2.21 -6.17
CA LEU A 12 -2.30 2.04 -6.35
C LEU A 12 -1.95 0.94 -7.36
N LEU A 13 -2.81 -0.04 -7.59
CA LEU A 13 -2.62 -1.04 -8.64
C LEU A 13 -2.58 -0.40 -10.04
N LEU A 14 -3.33 0.69 -10.26
CA LEU A 14 -3.28 1.48 -11.49
C LEU A 14 -1.92 2.16 -11.63
N VAL A 15 -1.41 2.73 -10.53
CA VAL A 15 -0.09 3.37 -10.48
C VAL A 15 1.01 2.35 -10.76
N HIS A 16 0.96 1.18 -10.12
CA HIS A 16 1.90 0.10 -10.38
C HIS A 16 1.90 -0.31 -11.85
N CYS A 17 0.72 -0.50 -12.44
CA CYS A 17 0.57 -0.90 -13.83
C CYS A 17 1.08 0.19 -14.80
N GLY A 18 0.78 1.46 -14.53
CA GLY A 18 1.31 2.60 -15.31
C GLY A 18 2.84 2.64 -15.28
N LEU A 19 3.43 2.51 -14.09
CA LEU A 19 4.88 2.43 -13.95
C LEU A 19 5.47 1.20 -14.65
N ASP A 20 4.80 0.04 -14.61
CA ASP A 20 5.28 -1.14 -15.34
C ASP A 20 5.30 -0.90 -16.86
N LEU A 21 4.28 -0.21 -17.41
CA LEU A 21 4.27 0.20 -18.81
C LEU A 21 5.41 1.19 -19.13
N ASP A 22 5.58 2.23 -18.31
CA ASP A 22 6.60 3.28 -18.53
C ASP A 22 8.03 2.71 -18.50
N PHE A 23 8.29 1.73 -17.63
CA PHE A 23 9.60 1.06 -17.53
C PHE A 23 9.74 -0.15 -18.47
N GLY A 24 8.79 -0.38 -19.37
CA GLY A 24 8.82 -1.47 -20.37
C GLY A 24 8.76 -2.87 -19.77
N ARG A 25 8.15 -3.03 -18.59
CA ARG A 25 7.97 -4.31 -17.91
C ARG A 25 6.66 -4.96 -18.34
N GLN A 26 6.53 -6.26 -18.10
CA GLN A 26 5.26 -6.97 -18.28
C GLN A 26 4.19 -6.37 -17.36
N SER A 27 3.17 -5.77 -17.96
CA SER A 27 2.01 -5.22 -17.27
C SER A 27 0.81 -6.16 -17.37
N VAL A 28 -0.20 -5.94 -16.52
CA VAL A 28 -1.44 -6.74 -16.50
C VAL A 28 -2.18 -6.67 -17.84
N PHE A 29 -1.99 -5.61 -18.63
CA PHE A 29 -2.57 -5.48 -19.97
C PHE A 29 -2.07 -6.53 -20.96
N PHE A 30 -0.90 -7.14 -20.71
CA PHE A 30 -0.36 -8.22 -21.52
C PHE A 30 -0.70 -9.61 -20.95
N SER A 31 -1.56 -9.70 -19.92
CA SER A 31 -2.00 -11.01 -19.40
C SER A 31 -2.88 -11.72 -20.42
N THR A 32 -2.60 -13.02 -20.62
CA THR A 32 -3.42 -13.91 -21.45
C THR A 32 -4.65 -14.44 -20.70
N ASN A 33 -4.74 -14.21 -19.39
CA ASN A 33 -5.85 -14.67 -18.57
C ASN A 33 -6.95 -13.61 -18.48
N PRO A 34 -8.18 -13.87 -18.98
CA PRO A 34 -9.28 -12.90 -18.95
C PRO A 34 -9.66 -12.50 -17.51
N LYS A 35 -9.44 -13.38 -16.53
CA LYS A 35 -9.71 -13.09 -15.12
C LYS A 35 -8.91 -11.89 -14.62
N ASP A 36 -7.64 -11.77 -15.02
CA ASP A 36 -6.74 -10.71 -14.54
C ASP A 36 -7.17 -9.35 -15.09
N ILE A 37 -7.57 -9.32 -16.36
CA ILE A 37 -8.08 -8.12 -17.03
C ILE A 37 -9.40 -7.68 -16.38
N VAL A 38 -10.32 -8.62 -16.13
CA VAL A 38 -11.61 -8.30 -15.46
C VAL A 38 -11.38 -7.80 -14.03
N ALA A 39 -10.48 -8.42 -13.27
CA ALA A 39 -10.15 -7.97 -11.92
C ALA A 39 -9.54 -6.57 -11.94
N PHE A 40 -8.57 -6.31 -12.82
CA PHE A 40 -7.91 -5.01 -12.94
C PHE A 40 -8.87 -3.91 -13.39
N THR A 41 -9.67 -4.16 -14.43
CA THR A 41 -10.68 -3.21 -14.92
C THR A 41 -11.75 -2.94 -13.86
N SER A 42 -12.15 -3.94 -13.08
CA SER A 42 -13.07 -3.75 -11.95
C SER A 42 -12.48 -2.83 -10.88
N VAL A 43 -11.19 -2.99 -10.54
CA VAL A 43 -10.48 -2.05 -9.64
C VAL A 43 -10.40 -0.65 -10.26
N ALA A 44 -10.13 -0.53 -11.56
CA ALA A 44 -10.05 0.75 -12.24
C ALA A 44 -11.37 1.51 -12.20
N VAL A 45 -12.46 0.85 -12.64
CA VAL A 45 -13.80 1.43 -12.67
C VAL A 45 -14.26 1.80 -11.27
N SER A 46 -14.13 0.88 -10.30
CA SER A 46 -14.50 1.16 -8.91
C SER A 46 -13.70 2.32 -8.31
N SER A 47 -12.41 2.46 -8.63
CA SER A 47 -11.60 3.61 -8.16
C SER A 47 -12.10 4.93 -8.72
N ILE A 48 -12.43 4.98 -10.02
CA ILE A 48 -13.00 6.18 -10.66
C ILE A 48 -14.36 6.51 -10.04
N MET A 49 -15.21 5.50 -9.84
CA MET A 49 -16.52 5.68 -9.25
C MET A 49 -16.42 6.16 -7.79
N LEU A 50 -15.48 5.65 -7.00
CA LEU A 50 -15.22 6.12 -5.65
C LEU A 50 -14.78 7.58 -5.62
N VAL A 51 -13.98 8.06 -6.57
CA VAL A 51 -13.57 9.47 -6.62
C VAL A 51 -14.71 10.38 -7.09
N THR A 52 -15.55 9.91 -8.01
CA THR A 52 -16.64 10.71 -8.58
C THR A 52 -17.89 10.75 -7.70
N THR A 53 -18.10 9.74 -6.86
CA THR A 53 -19.26 9.63 -5.95
C THR A 53 -18.92 9.93 -4.48
N VAL A 54 -17.81 10.63 -4.23
CA VAL A 54 -17.38 11.03 -2.88
C VAL A 54 -18.51 11.77 -2.15
N PRO A 55 -18.93 11.34 -0.96
CA PRO A 55 -19.93 12.07 -0.19
C PRO A 55 -19.38 13.43 0.27
N ARG A 56 -20.21 14.48 0.26
CA ARG A 56 -19.80 15.88 0.46
C ARG A 56 -18.95 16.15 1.72
N GLY A 57 -19.10 15.35 2.78
CA GLY A 57 -18.31 15.46 4.02
C GLY A 57 -16.90 14.86 3.98
N PHE A 58 -16.52 14.15 2.92
CA PHE A 58 -15.26 13.40 2.84
C PHE A 58 -14.16 14.08 2.01
N GLY A 59 -14.40 15.29 1.48
CA GLY A 59 -13.47 15.96 0.56
C GLY A 59 -12.03 16.09 1.10
N SER A 60 -11.87 16.48 2.37
CA SER A 60 -10.55 16.60 3.00
C SER A 60 -9.83 15.25 3.12
N ALA A 61 -10.54 14.19 3.54
CA ALA A 61 -9.97 12.85 3.64
C ALA A 61 -9.55 12.30 2.27
N MET A 62 -10.33 12.58 1.23
CA MET A 62 -10.01 12.21 -0.15
C MET A 62 -8.78 12.95 -0.69
N TRP A 63 -8.60 14.21 -0.31
CA TRP A 63 -7.39 14.96 -0.66
C TRP A 63 -6.13 14.33 -0.07
N TRP A 64 -6.16 13.98 1.22
CA TRP A 64 -5.06 13.28 1.88
C TRP A 64 -4.80 11.90 1.27
N MET A 65 -5.86 11.19 0.88
CA MET A 65 -5.73 9.90 0.19
C MET A 65 -5.07 10.04 -1.18
N LEU A 66 -5.46 11.04 -1.97
CA LEU A 66 -4.85 11.32 -3.27
C LEU A 66 -3.37 11.64 -3.11
N LEU A 67 -3.02 12.52 -2.14
CA LEU A 67 -1.62 12.82 -1.83
C LEU A 67 -0.85 11.56 -1.45
N HIS A 68 -1.42 10.69 -0.61
CA HIS A 68 -0.82 9.42 -0.24
C HIS A 68 -0.56 8.51 -1.45
N ILE A 69 -1.54 8.37 -2.36
CA ILE A 69 -1.40 7.58 -3.58
C ILE A 69 -0.28 8.14 -4.48
N CYS A 70 -0.22 9.47 -4.64
CA CYS A 70 0.84 10.13 -5.40
C CYS A 70 2.23 9.90 -4.77
N CYS A 71 2.36 10.10 -3.46
CA CYS A 71 3.62 9.85 -2.74
C CYS A 71 4.07 8.38 -2.85
N ALA A 72 3.14 7.44 -2.66
CA ALA A 72 3.42 6.02 -2.84
C ALA A 72 3.85 5.70 -4.28
N GLY A 73 3.23 6.33 -5.28
CA GLY A 73 3.65 6.23 -6.68
C GLY A 73 5.07 6.73 -6.93
N VAL A 74 5.46 7.86 -6.34
CA VAL A 74 6.84 8.38 -6.44
C VAL A 74 7.83 7.44 -5.77
N ILE A 75 7.51 6.90 -4.60
CA ILE A 75 8.36 5.91 -3.91
C ILE A 75 8.54 4.67 -4.79
N LEU A 76 7.45 4.14 -5.36
CA LEU A 76 7.50 2.98 -6.24
C LEU A 76 8.30 3.24 -7.53
N SER A 77 8.16 4.43 -8.10
CA SER A 77 8.91 4.83 -9.30
C SER A 77 10.41 4.92 -9.00
N THR A 78 10.78 5.55 -7.88
CA THR A 78 12.18 5.66 -7.47
C THR A 78 12.78 4.29 -7.12
N GLU A 79 12.02 3.40 -6.47
CA GLU A 79 12.42 2.00 -6.24
C GLU A 79 12.67 1.24 -7.55
N LYS A 80 11.79 1.38 -8.54
CA LYS A 80 11.94 0.73 -9.86
C LYS A 80 13.08 1.31 -10.71
N SER A 81 13.35 2.61 -10.56
CA SER A 81 14.40 3.32 -11.29
C SER A 81 15.78 3.20 -10.64
N SER A 82 15.87 2.85 -9.36
CA SER A 82 17.13 2.80 -8.63
C SER A 82 18.07 1.73 -9.20
N THR A 83 19.25 2.15 -9.64
CA THR A 83 20.37 1.29 -10.06
C THR A 83 21.18 0.77 -8.87
N VAL A 84 21.03 1.40 -7.70
CA VAL A 84 21.67 0.94 -6.47
C VAL A 84 20.92 -0.30 -6.00
N CYS A 85 21.55 -1.47 -6.15
CA CYS A 85 21.06 -2.72 -5.55
C CYS A 85 21.16 -2.62 -4.01
N ILE A 86 20.31 -1.80 -3.37
CA ILE A 86 19.84 -2.00 -1.97
C ILE A 86 18.89 -3.23 -1.95
N LYS A 87 19.23 -4.24 -2.76
CA LYS A 87 18.49 -5.47 -3.02
C LYS A 87 19.16 -6.67 -2.35
N THR A 88 20.30 -6.47 -1.67
CA THR A 88 21.08 -7.57 -1.09
C THR A 88 20.46 -8.14 0.18
N ASP A 89 19.52 -7.44 0.83
CA ASP A 89 18.66 -8.04 1.86
C ASP A 89 17.33 -7.28 2.02
N ALA A 90 16.21 -7.96 1.79
CA ALA A 90 14.86 -7.38 1.94
C ALA A 90 14.61 -6.88 3.36
N PHE A 91 15.24 -7.52 4.35
CA PHE A 91 15.17 -7.12 5.76
C PHE A 91 15.90 -5.79 6.01
N ASN A 92 17.14 -5.65 5.54
CA ASN A 92 17.90 -4.41 5.68
C ASN A 92 17.21 -3.23 4.98
N ARG A 93 16.61 -3.47 3.81
CA ARG A 93 15.82 -2.43 3.10
C ARG A 93 14.67 -1.92 3.96
N GLN A 94 13.94 -2.82 4.63
CA GLN A 94 12.84 -2.42 5.52
C GLN A 94 13.32 -1.65 6.75
N ILE A 95 14.47 -2.01 7.34
CA ILE A 95 15.07 -1.26 8.44
C ILE A 95 15.45 0.16 7.99
N ILE A 96 16.05 0.30 6.81
CA ILE A 96 16.42 1.61 6.26
C ILE A 96 15.18 2.48 6.07
N TYR A 97 14.11 1.94 5.48
CA TYR A 97 12.86 2.68 5.32
C TYR A 97 12.21 3.05 6.64
N ALA A 98 12.20 2.15 7.63
CA ALA A 98 11.67 2.45 8.96
C ALA A 98 12.48 3.55 9.67
N THR A 99 13.81 3.48 9.60
CA THR A 99 14.71 4.47 10.21
C THR A 99 14.57 5.84 9.54
N ALA A 100 14.57 5.87 8.21
CA ALA A 100 14.36 7.11 7.46
C ALA A 100 12.98 7.71 7.75
N SER A 101 11.93 6.88 7.79
CA SER A 101 10.58 7.31 8.15
C SER A 101 10.55 7.88 9.57
N PHE A 102 11.22 7.26 10.54
CA PHE A 102 11.30 7.77 11.90
C PHE A 102 11.99 9.14 11.96
N ILE A 103 13.13 9.29 11.28
CA ILE A 103 13.87 10.56 11.22
C ILE A 103 13.04 11.69 10.58
N LEU A 104 12.21 11.37 9.59
CA LEU A 104 11.36 12.34 8.90
C LEU A 104 10.06 12.65 9.67
N LEU A 105 9.44 11.63 10.24
CA LEU A 105 8.16 11.75 10.94
C LEU A 105 8.31 12.44 12.30
N LEU A 106 9.43 12.24 13.00
CA LEU A 106 9.63 12.83 14.33
C LEU A 106 9.59 14.37 14.29
N PRO A 107 10.36 15.08 13.43
CA PRO A 107 10.24 16.52 13.29
C PRO A 107 8.88 16.94 12.70
N ALA A 108 8.34 16.18 11.74
CA ALA A 108 7.05 16.49 11.13
C ALA A 108 5.92 16.49 12.17
N SER A 109 5.92 15.54 13.11
CA SER A 109 4.93 15.46 14.21
C SER A 109 4.98 16.68 15.13
N TYR A 110 6.16 17.27 15.32
CA TYR A 110 6.31 18.52 16.07
C TYR A 110 5.70 19.70 15.31
N PHE A 111 6.07 19.87 14.03
CA PHE A 111 5.59 20.99 13.21
C PHE A 111 4.10 20.92 12.85
N LEU A 112 3.56 19.72 12.64
CA LEU A 112 2.15 19.50 12.37
C LEU A 112 1.27 19.65 13.63
N GLY A 113 1.89 19.76 14.80
CA GLY A 113 1.19 20.02 16.05
C GLY A 113 0.61 18.78 16.72
N ASP A 114 0.98 17.56 16.29
CA ASP A 114 0.54 16.31 16.92
C ASP A 114 0.96 16.26 18.40
N PHE A 115 2.15 16.78 18.71
CA PHE A 115 2.62 16.93 20.08
C PHE A 115 1.73 17.89 20.89
N HIS A 116 1.25 18.95 20.26
CA HIS A 116 0.38 19.94 20.90
C HIS A 116 -1.07 19.45 21.04
N ALA A 117 -1.51 18.52 20.20
CA ALA A 117 -2.84 17.91 20.29
C ALA A 117 -3.07 17.20 21.63
N VAL A 118 -2.01 16.70 22.29
CA VAL A 118 -2.06 16.09 23.63
C VAL A 118 -2.65 17.05 24.68
N PHE A 119 -2.39 18.35 24.56
CA PHE A 119 -2.95 19.35 25.47
C PHE A 119 -4.44 19.63 25.22
N HIS A 120 -4.92 19.40 24.00
CA HIS A 120 -6.32 19.59 23.62
C HIS A 120 -7.17 18.33 23.86
N TYR A 121 -6.56 17.15 23.85
CA TYR A 121 -7.24 15.86 23.91
C TYR A 121 -6.69 14.99 25.04
N PRO A 122 -7.23 15.09 26.27
CA PRO A 122 -6.67 14.43 27.46
C PRO A 122 -6.74 12.90 27.41
N TYR A 123 -7.56 12.32 26.52
CA TYR A 123 -7.56 10.86 26.33
C TYR A 123 -6.25 10.35 25.71
N LEU A 124 -5.47 11.20 25.02
CA LEU A 124 -4.17 10.85 24.44
C LEU A 124 -3.09 10.58 25.51
N THR A 125 -3.25 11.12 26.73
CA THR A 125 -2.35 10.82 27.85
C THR A 125 -2.81 9.64 28.70
N SER A 126 -3.98 9.05 28.39
CA SER A 126 -4.50 7.92 29.14
C SER A 126 -3.58 6.70 29.00
N THR A 127 -3.42 5.95 30.09
CA THR A 127 -2.59 4.74 30.12
C THR A 127 -3.07 3.70 29.09
N GLY A 128 -4.38 3.59 28.88
CA GLY A 128 -4.97 2.71 27.87
C GLY A 128 -4.57 3.11 26.44
N PHE A 129 -4.55 4.41 26.14
CA PHE A 129 -4.09 4.90 24.84
C PHE A 129 -2.59 4.62 24.64
N CYS A 130 -1.75 4.91 25.65
CA CYS A 130 -0.33 4.62 25.59
C CYS A 130 -0.03 3.13 25.37
N TRP A 131 -0.70 2.22 26.09
CA TRP A 131 -0.55 0.78 25.88
C TRP A 131 -1.02 0.32 24.51
N SER A 132 -2.12 0.90 23.99
CA SER A 132 -2.59 0.61 22.63
C SER A 132 -1.58 1.05 21.57
N PHE A 133 -0.91 2.18 21.79
CA PHE A 133 0.14 2.67 20.91
C PHE A 133 1.38 1.77 20.94
N VAL A 134 1.86 1.39 22.13
CA VAL A 134 3.00 0.48 22.30
C VAL A 134 2.73 -0.88 21.68
N THR A 135 1.55 -1.46 21.94
CA THR A 135 1.18 -2.77 21.36
C THR A 135 1.06 -2.70 19.84
N SER A 136 0.51 -1.61 19.27
CA SER A 136 0.50 -1.38 17.83
C SER A 136 1.91 -1.28 17.24
N ALA A 137 2.85 -0.61 17.92
CA ALA A 137 4.24 -0.51 17.48
C ALA A 137 4.94 -1.87 17.48
N VAL A 138 4.76 -2.68 18.54
CA VAL A 138 5.31 -4.04 18.62
C VAL A 138 4.76 -4.91 17.48
N LEU A 139 3.44 -4.85 17.23
CA LEU A 139 2.81 -5.59 16.14
C LEU A 139 3.32 -5.13 14.77
N GLY A 140 3.54 -3.83 14.59
CA GLY A 140 4.14 -3.26 13.37
C GLY A 140 5.57 -3.77 13.13
N CYS A 141 6.40 -3.81 14.17
CA CYS A 141 7.75 -4.38 14.09
C CYS A 141 7.73 -5.87 13.74
N LEU A 142 6.83 -6.63 14.38
CA LEU A 142 6.63 -8.05 14.08
C LEU A 142 6.25 -8.25 12.60
N LEU A 143 5.30 -7.45 12.11
CA LEU A 143 4.86 -7.49 10.72
C LEU A 143 6.00 -7.14 9.76
N LEU A 144 6.82 -6.13 10.09
CA LEU A 144 8.01 -5.77 9.30
C LEU A 144 8.94 -6.97 9.14
N ILE A 145 9.28 -7.64 10.25
CA ILE A 145 10.17 -8.82 10.26
C ILE A 145 9.58 -9.99 9.46
N LEU A 146 8.27 -10.23 9.57
CA LEU A 146 7.61 -11.34 8.89
C LEU A 146 7.28 -11.05 7.42
N HIS A 147 7.16 -9.79 7.02
CA HIS A 147 6.67 -9.40 5.70
C HIS A 147 7.47 -10.04 4.54
N PRO A 148 8.82 -10.06 4.55
CA PRO A 148 9.58 -10.73 3.49
C PRO A 148 9.26 -12.22 3.38
N ARG A 149 9.07 -12.91 4.52
CA ARG A 149 8.70 -14.33 4.57
C ARG A 149 7.29 -14.57 4.06
N ILE A 150 6.35 -13.69 4.39
CA ILE A 150 4.96 -13.78 3.90
C ILE A 150 4.94 -13.60 2.38
N LEU A 151 5.68 -12.62 1.85
CA LEU A 151 5.77 -12.37 0.41
C LEU A 151 6.39 -13.52 -0.38
N SER A 152 7.24 -14.33 0.25
CA SER A 152 7.85 -15.53 -0.36
C SER A 152 6.92 -16.75 -0.37
N LEU A 153 5.82 -16.73 0.38
CA LEU A 153 4.82 -17.79 0.28
C LEU A 153 4.08 -17.62 -1.05
N GLU A 154 4.18 -18.61 -1.94
CA GLU A 154 3.39 -18.62 -3.17
C GLU A 154 1.95 -19.02 -2.84
N MET A 155 1.04 -18.05 -2.91
CA MET A 155 -0.40 -18.32 -2.97
C MET A 155 -0.81 -18.31 -4.44
N THR A 156 -1.26 -19.47 -4.94
CA THR A 156 -1.74 -19.57 -6.32
C THR A 156 -3.04 -18.77 -6.46
N ASN A 157 -3.14 -17.95 -7.51
CA ASN A 157 -4.36 -17.24 -7.92
C ASN A 157 -4.91 -16.14 -6.98
N VAL A 158 -4.22 -15.80 -5.89
CA VAL A 158 -4.68 -14.77 -4.93
C VAL A 158 -3.55 -13.82 -4.55
N ASN A 159 -3.82 -12.52 -4.65
CA ASN A 159 -2.98 -11.47 -4.11
C ASN A 159 -3.14 -11.39 -2.58
N GLN A 160 -2.10 -11.80 -1.86
CA GLN A 160 -2.05 -11.79 -0.40
C GLN A 160 -2.33 -10.42 0.21
N ILE A 161 -1.86 -9.34 -0.42
CA ILE A 161 -2.10 -7.97 0.05
C ILE A 161 -3.58 -7.62 -0.11
N GLY A 162 -4.18 -7.98 -1.25
CA GLY A 162 -5.62 -7.82 -1.47
C GLY A 162 -6.46 -8.61 -0.47
N LEU A 163 -6.10 -9.87 -0.21
CA LEU A 163 -6.76 -10.72 0.78
C LEU A 163 -6.67 -10.11 2.20
N ALA A 164 -5.49 -9.62 2.59
CA ALA A 164 -5.30 -8.96 3.88
C ALA A 164 -6.21 -7.73 4.02
N LYS A 165 -6.35 -6.92 2.96
CA LYS A 165 -7.27 -5.78 2.97
C LYS A 165 -8.73 -6.20 3.16
N VAL A 166 -9.16 -7.29 2.55
CA VAL A 166 -10.52 -7.82 2.71
C VAL A 166 -10.75 -8.33 4.14
N ILE A 167 -9.81 -9.08 4.70
CA ILE A 167 -9.89 -9.57 6.08
C ILE A 167 -9.95 -8.39 7.06
N VAL A 168 -9.05 -7.41 6.93
CA VAL A 168 -9.03 -6.21 7.79
C VAL A 168 -10.32 -5.40 7.64
N SER A 169 -10.85 -5.28 6.41
CA SER A 169 -12.14 -4.64 6.17
C SER A 169 -13.29 -5.36 6.87
N ALA A 170 -13.35 -6.69 6.78
CA ALA A 170 -14.37 -7.49 7.44
C ALA A 170 -14.30 -7.38 8.97
N ILE A 171 -13.10 -7.51 9.55
CA ILE A 171 -12.88 -7.32 11.00
C ILE A 171 -13.29 -5.91 11.42
N SER A 172 -12.93 -4.88 10.65
CA SER A 172 -13.33 -3.51 10.97
C SER A 172 -14.84 -3.32 10.97
N ILE A 173 -15.57 -3.96 10.06
CA ILE A 173 -17.04 -3.87 9.99
C ILE A 173 -17.66 -4.62 11.17
N LEU A 174 -17.14 -5.79 11.54
CA LEU A 174 -17.62 -6.55 12.69
C LEU A 174 -17.38 -5.82 14.01
N SER A 175 -16.22 -5.18 14.17
CA SER A 175 -15.84 -4.50 15.41
C SER A 175 -16.49 -3.12 15.57
N PHE A 176 -16.64 -2.36 14.48
CA PHE A 176 -17.03 -0.94 14.53
C PHE A 176 -18.32 -0.62 13.78
N GLY A 177 -18.95 -1.63 13.18
CA GLY A 177 -20.15 -1.47 12.37
C GLY A 177 -19.87 -1.04 10.92
N VAL A 178 -20.93 -1.08 10.11
CA VAL A 178 -20.89 -0.65 8.71
C VAL A 178 -20.78 0.88 8.65
N PRO A 179 -19.87 1.45 7.86
CA PRO A 179 -19.78 2.90 7.73
C PRO A 179 -21.05 3.50 7.13
N VAL A 180 -21.50 4.62 7.71
CA VAL A 180 -22.67 5.36 7.24
C VAL A 180 -22.28 6.21 6.03
N VAL A 181 -22.44 5.64 4.84
CA VAL A 181 -22.18 6.27 3.54
C VAL A 181 -23.25 5.81 2.53
N PRO A 182 -23.44 6.51 1.40
CA PRO A 182 -24.37 6.08 0.35
C PRO A 182 -24.11 4.64 -0.10
N GLN A 183 -25.17 3.90 -0.41
CA GLN A 183 -25.08 2.48 -0.79
C GLN A 183 -24.21 2.27 -2.04
N ASP A 184 -24.32 3.16 -3.04
CA ASP A 184 -23.50 3.12 -4.24
C ASP A 184 -22.00 3.21 -3.90
N TYR A 185 -21.66 4.05 -2.93
CA TYR A 185 -20.28 4.23 -2.47
C TYR A 185 -19.74 2.96 -1.78
N LEU A 186 -20.57 2.27 -1.00
CA LEU A 186 -20.22 0.98 -0.40
C LEU A 186 -20.04 -0.11 -1.44
N PHE A 187 -20.90 -0.13 -2.47
CA PHE A 187 -20.80 -1.08 -3.56
C PHE A 187 -19.45 -0.94 -4.26
N TRP A 188 -19.07 0.28 -4.67
CA TRP A 188 -17.79 0.51 -5.34
C TRP A 188 -16.59 0.19 -4.45
N ALA A 189 -16.65 0.52 -3.15
CA ALA A 189 -15.59 0.18 -2.19
C ALA A 189 -15.41 -1.35 -2.06
N THR A 190 -16.54 -2.07 -1.97
CA THR A 190 -16.55 -3.53 -1.85
C THR A 190 -16.07 -4.21 -3.12
N LEU A 191 -16.51 -3.73 -4.28
CA LEU A 191 -16.06 -4.22 -5.57
C LEU A 191 -14.55 -4.04 -5.74
N SER A 192 -14.02 -2.85 -5.40
CA SER A 192 -12.58 -2.58 -5.43
C SER A 192 -11.80 -3.55 -4.53
N LEU A 193 -12.27 -3.78 -3.30
CA LEU A 193 -11.64 -4.67 -2.33
C LEU A 193 -11.58 -6.12 -2.83
N LEU A 194 -12.71 -6.65 -3.31
CA LEU A 194 -12.80 -8.03 -3.79
C LEU A 194 -12.01 -8.22 -5.09
N ALA A 195 -12.12 -7.29 -6.03
CA ALA A 195 -11.38 -7.36 -7.29
C ALA A 195 -9.87 -7.28 -7.05
N GLY A 196 -9.41 -6.47 -6.09
CA GLY A 196 -8.01 -6.35 -5.71
C GLY A 196 -7.37 -7.64 -5.19
N MET A 197 -8.15 -8.61 -4.69
CA MET A 197 -7.66 -9.94 -4.32
C MET A 197 -7.21 -10.76 -5.53
N PHE A 198 -7.76 -10.48 -6.71
CA PHE A 198 -7.54 -11.26 -7.92
C PHE A 198 -6.65 -10.56 -8.94
N VAL A 199 -6.26 -9.30 -8.70
CA VAL A 199 -5.26 -8.64 -9.55
C VAL A 199 -3.91 -9.32 -9.31
N PRO A 200 -3.29 -9.89 -10.35
CA PRO A 200 -2.02 -10.61 -10.19
C PRO A 200 -0.95 -9.65 -9.67
N LYS A 201 -0.07 -10.19 -8.82
CA LYS A 201 1.11 -9.45 -8.35
C LYS A 201 1.98 -9.15 -9.57
N ALA A 202 2.33 -7.88 -9.78
CA ALA A 202 3.30 -7.52 -10.81
C ALA A 202 4.56 -8.38 -10.60
N MET A 203 4.90 -9.20 -11.59
CA MET A 203 6.09 -10.05 -11.57
C MET A 203 7.30 -9.13 -11.43
N ALA A 204 7.94 -9.17 -10.27
CA ALA A 204 9.21 -8.51 -10.07
C ALA A 204 10.28 -9.26 -10.89
N SER A 205 10.36 -8.97 -12.19
CA SER A 205 11.50 -9.27 -13.07
C SER A 205 12.73 -8.43 -12.66
N ASP A 206 12.96 -8.29 -11.36
CA ASP A 206 13.96 -7.41 -10.76
C ASP A 206 15.17 -8.17 -10.23
N ALA A 207 15.08 -9.51 -10.14
CA ALA A 207 16.19 -10.38 -9.79
C ALA A 207 17.23 -10.43 -10.92
N ASP A 208 16.78 -10.54 -12.18
CA ASP A 208 17.69 -10.67 -13.33
C ASP A 208 18.49 -9.40 -13.63
N ARG A 209 17.92 -8.22 -13.37
CA ARG A 209 18.63 -6.94 -13.60
C ARG A 209 19.81 -6.71 -12.67
N CYS A 210 19.76 -7.16 -11.41
CA CYS A 210 20.91 -7.00 -10.49
C CYS A 210 22.03 -8.01 -10.78
N VAL A 211 21.69 -9.21 -11.26
CA VAL A 211 22.71 -10.17 -11.73
C VAL A 211 23.42 -9.62 -12.96
N PHE A 212 22.67 -9.09 -13.93
CA PHE A 212 23.26 -8.50 -15.14
C PHE A 212 24.06 -7.21 -14.87
N SER A 213 23.65 -6.35 -13.93
CA SER A 213 24.43 -5.15 -13.59
C SER A 213 25.72 -5.49 -12.83
N SER A 214 25.69 -6.50 -11.95
CA SER A 214 26.87 -7.01 -11.25
C SER A 214 27.86 -7.67 -12.21
N VAL A 215 27.37 -8.45 -13.19
CA VAL A 215 28.21 -9.07 -14.22
C VAL A 215 28.83 -8.01 -15.14
N ARG A 216 28.07 -6.95 -15.50
CA ARG A 216 28.58 -5.85 -16.32
C ARG A 216 29.64 -5.01 -15.59
N GLN A 217 29.43 -4.67 -14.31
CA GLN A 217 30.46 -4.00 -13.50
C GLN A 217 31.69 -4.87 -13.29
N SER A 218 31.54 -6.20 -13.19
CA SER A 218 32.69 -7.10 -13.09
C SER A 218 33.47 -7.24 -14.41
N LEU A 219 32.82 -7.05 -15.57
CA LEU A 219 33.46 -7.09 -16.89
C LEU A 219 34.16 -5.78 -17.27
N GLU A 220 33.70 -4.64 -16.74
CA GLU A 220 34.36 -3.34 -16.92
C GLU A 220 35.62 -3.17 -16.05
N HIS A 221 35.91 -4.13 -15.15
CA HIS A 221 37.09 -4.18 -14.29
C HIS A 221 38.06 -5.34 -14.60
N VAL A 222 37.89 -6.05 -15.73
CA VAL A 222 38.90 -6.98 -16.31
C VAL A 222 39.50 -6.32 -17.56
#